data_AF-X1NU93-F1
#
_entry.id   AF-X1NU93-F1
#
_cell.length_a   1.000
_cell.length_b   1.000
_cell.length_c   1.000
_cell.angle_alpha   90.00
_cell.angle_beta   90.00
_cell.angle_gamma   90.00
#
_symmetry.space_group_name_H-M   'P 1'
#
loop_
_entity.id
_entity.type
_entity.pdbx_description
1 polymer ?
#
loop_
_entity_poly.entity_id
_entity_poly.type
_entity_poly.pdbx_seq_one_letter_code
_entity_poly.pdbx_strand_id
1 'polypeptide(L)' 'MKQELSIGEILNLLPHRYPFLLVDKILEQEENKIVGVKNVTINEPFFQGHFPGHPVMP' A
#
# COMPACT_ATOMS: atom_id res chain seq x y z
N MET A 1 -0.94 17.84 12.40
CA MET A 1 -1.49 16.87 13.38
C MET A 1 -1.05 15.50 12.92
N LYS A 2 -0.26 14.75 13.71
CA LYS A 2 0.14 13.39 13.32
C LYS A 2 -1.02 12.44 13.66
N GLN A 3 -1.77 12.01 12.65
CA GLN A 3 -2.80 10.99 12.79
C GLN A 3 -2.37 9.78 11.97
N GLU A 4 -2.25 8.63 12.65
CA GLU A 4 -2.04 7.35 11.99
C GLU A 4 -3.37 6.91 11.39
N LEU A 5 -3.37 6.46 10.12
CA LEU A 5 -4.55 5.89 9.47
C LEU A 5 -4.34 4.40 9.24
N SER A 6 -5.29 3.61 9.69
CA SER A 6 -5.36 2.16 9.49
C SER A 6 -6.00 1.80 8.14
N ILE A 7 -5.92 0.52 7.75
CA ILE A 7 -6.51 0.03 6.50
C ILE A 7 -8.02 0.29 6.40
N GLY A 8 -8.76 0.26 7.51
CA GLY A 8 -10.20 0.52 7.52
C GLY A 8 -10.54 1.95 7.09
N GLU A 9 -9.77 2.93 7.58
CA GLU A 9 -9.94 4.34 7.21
C GLU A 9 -9.52 4.58 5.77
N ILE A 10 -8.40 3.98 5.33
CA ILE A 10 -7.92 4.06 3.95
C ILE A 10 -8.98 3.52 2.97
N LEU A 11 -9.64 2.42 3.30
CA LEU A 11 -10.70 1.83 2.48
C LEU A 11 -11.93 2.75 2.35
N ASN A 12 -12.25 3.52 3.39
CA ASN A 12 -13.36 4.48 3.34
C ASN A 12 -13.01 5.73 2.53
N LEU A 13 -11.74 6.14 2.53
CA LEU A 13 -11.27 7.35 1.85
C LEU A 13 -10.97 7.12 0.36
N LEU A 14 -10.37 5.98 0.01
CA LEU A 14 -9.93 5.68 -1.35
C LEU A 14 -10.92 4.74 -2.07
N PRO A 15 -11.14 4.92 -3.38
CA PRO A 15 -11.95 4.00 -4.17
C PRO A 15 -11.21 2.70 -4.53
N HIS A 16 -9.87 2.68 -4.41
CA HIS A 16 -9.04 1.54 -4.76
C HIS A 16 -9.34 0.31 -3.91
N ARG A 17 -9.37 -0.88 -4.53
CA ARG A 17 -9.57 -2.19 -3.90
C ARG A 17 -8.58 -3.19 -4.47
N TYR A 18 -8.55 -4.41 -3.93
CA TYR A 18 -7.73 -5.48 -4.48
C TYR A 18 -8.00 -5.65 -6.00
N PRO A 19 -6.95 -5.81 -6.83
CA PRO A 19 -5.51 -5.86 -6.48
C PRO A 19 -4.77 -4.51 -6.55
N PHE A 20 -5.47 -3.37 -6.63
CA PHE A 20 -4.90 -2.03 -6.86
C PHE A 20 -4.89 -1.09 -5.65
N LEU A 21 -5.28 -1.57 -4.46
CA LEU A 21 -4.99 -0.84 -3.22
C LEU A 21 -3.59 -1.22 -2.73
N LEU A 22 -2.64 -0.28 -2.84
CA LEU A 22 -1.22 -0.51 -2.56
C LEU A 22 -0.69 0.34 -1.39
N VAL A 23 -1.55 0.63 -0.41
CA VAL A 23 -1.19 1.36 0.83
C VAL A 23 -1.86 0.66 2.01
N ASP A 24 -1.08 0.21 2.98
CA ASP A 24 -1.59 -0.52 4.16
C ASP A 24 -1.85 0.39 5.35
N LYS A 25 -1.05 1.46 5.49
CA LYS A 25 -1.07 2.37 6.64
C LYS A 25 -0.50 3.74 6.29
N ILE A 26 -1.02 4.80 6.91
CA ILE A 26 -0.38 6.13 6.94
C ILE A 26 0.24 6.35 8.33
N LEU A 27 1.52 6.71 8.37
CA LEU A 27 2.27 6.99 9.60
C LEU A 27 2.26 8.48 9.96
N GLU A 28 2.39 9.35 8.95
CA GLU A 28 2.42 10.80 9.14
C GLU A 28 1.62 11.50 8.05
N GLN A 29 0.87 12.52 8.43
CA GLN A 29 0.14 13.40 7.52
C GLN A 29 0.32 14.86 7.96
N GLU A 30 0.83 15.67 7.04
CA GLU A 30 0.96 17.11 7.13
C GLU A 30 0.25 17.72 5.90
N GLU A 31 0.13 19.05 5.86
CA GLU A 31 -0.61 19.74 4.79
C GLU A 31 -0.09 19.40 3.38
N ASN A 32 1.22 19.25 3.22
CA ASN A 32 1.88 18.99 1.93
C ASN A 32 2.79 17.75 1.93
N LYS A 33 2.64 16.85 2.92
CA LYS A 33 3.48 15.65 3.06
C LYS A 33 2.69 14.50 3.68
N ILE A 34 2.85 13.30 3.13
CA ILE A 34 2.31 12.06 3.68
C ILE A 34 3.42 11.00 3.69
N VAL A 35 3.51 10.24 4.79
CA VAL A 35 4.40 9.07 4.91
C VAL A 35 3.51 7.85 5.15
N GLY A 36 3.57 6.88 4.23
CA GLY A 36 2.79 5.65 4.30
C GLY A 36 3.66 4.40 4.20
N VAL A 37 3.04 3.25 4.46
CA VAL A 37 3.66 1.92 4.37
C VAL A 37 2.83 1.02 3.47
N LYS A 38 3.54 0.28 2.61
CA LYS A 38 3.04 -0.92 1.94
C LYS A 38 3.97 -2.07 2.30
N ASN A 39 3.45 -3.09 2.96
CA ASN A 39 4.19 -4.31 3.21
C ASN A 39 4.25 -5.11 1.91
N VAL A 40 5.45 -5.58 1.59
CA VAL A 40 5.70 -6.35 0.36
C VAL A 40 5.82 -7.82 0.73
N THR A 41 5.06 -8.67 0.06
CA THR A 41 5.07 -10.12 0.31
C THR A 41 5.03 -10.91 -0.99
N ILE A 42 5.72 -12.05 -1.02
CA ILE A 42 5.74 -12.94 -2.20
C ILE A 42 4.35 -13.46 -2.60
N ASN A 43 3.36 -13.33 -1.71
CA ASN A 43 1.97 -13.72 -1.95
C ASN A 43 1.16 -12.69 -2.78
N GLU A 44 1.79 -11.63 -3.29
CA GLU A 44 1.12 -10.66 -4.18
C GLU A 44 1.11 -11.15 -5.64
N PRO A 45 -0.01 -11.00 -6.36
CA PRO A 45 -0.22 -11.65 -7.66
C PRO A 45 0.76 -11.20 -8.75
N PHE A 46 1.26 -9.96 -8.70
CA PHE A 46 2.17 -9.44 -9.72
C PHE A 46 3.56 -10.10 -9.68
N PHE A 47 3.98 -10.69 -8.55
CA PHE A 47 5.26 -11.39 -8.46
C PHE A 47 5.31 -12.68 -9.29
N GLN A 48 4.15 -13.25 -9.67
CA GLN A 48 4.11 -14.38 -10.60
C GLN A 48 4.62 -13.99 -11.99
N GLY A 49 4.46 -12.72 -12.38
CA GLY A 49 4.85 -12.19 -13.69
C GLY A 49 6.07 -11.27 -13.69
N HIS A 50 6.49 -10.75 -12.53
CA HIS A 50 7.56 -9.75 -12.43
C HIS A 50 8.63 -10.16 -11.40
N PHE A 51 9.62 -10.98 -11.76
CA PHE A 51 9.69 -11.86 -12.93
C PHE A 51 9.68 -13.33 -12.48
N PRO A 52 9.25 -14.29 -13.32
CA PRO A 52 9.32 -15.71 -13.00
C PRO A 52 10.73 -16.13 -12.55
N GLY A 53 10.85 -16.70 -11.35
CA GLY A 53 12.14 -17.10 -10.76
C GLY A 53 12.98 -15.96 -10.18
N HIS A 54 12.54 -14.71 -10.33
CA HIS A 54 13.20 -13.52 -9.80
C HIS A 54 12.16 -12.44 -9.41
N PRO A 55 11.43 -12.63 -8.30
CA PRO A 55 10.36 -11.72 -7.90
C PRO A 55 10.91 -10.35 -7.49
N VAL A 56 10.46 -9.29 -8.17
CA VAL A 56 10.82 -7.89 -7.92
C VAL A 56 9.54 -7.06 -7.94
N MET A 57 9.37 -6.13 -7.00
CA MET A 57 8.17 -5.29 -6.99
C MET A 57 8.21 -4.34 -8.20
N PRO A 58 7.17 -4.31 -9.06
CA PRO A 58 7.09 -3.38 -10.17
C PRO A 58 6.86 -1.94 -9.72
#